data_AF-A0A961I0Q3-F1
#
_entry.id   AF-A0A961I0Q3-F1
#
_cell.length_a   1.000
_cell.length_b   1.000
_cell.length_c   1.000
_cell.angle_alpha   90.00
_cell.angle_beta   90.00
_cell.angle_gamma   90.00
#
_symmetry.space_group_name_H-M   'P 1'
#
loop_
_entity.id
_entity.type
_entity.pdbx_description
1 polymer ?
#
loop_
_entity_poly.entity_id
_entity_poly.type
_entity_poly.pdbx_seq_one_letter_code
_entity_poly.pdbx_strand_id
1 'polypeptide(L)'
;MGTVFKWLLRIAAGLVILAVALVALGYFLASQSLPDYDREVAVEGIAAPVEIVRDHANVPHIFGADDADVFFGLGYAHAQDRLWQMIMLRRTVQGRLSEVFGPRTIAIDRLLRRLDLYRLAVQSEEVQDAETRTALDAYAAGVNARLAEINDQALGRGAPELFIFNAPVAPWQPADSLAIVKLLGLRLSGHLQDEVLRARTALMLDDEARLRDILPDAPGAPIAALPEYSALFPGLPRYAEAPPAPDDPLWPAPRRGLAGASNAWSAAPSRSAAGGTLLANDPHLGFSAPVIWYLARLQLTRGDVIGATIPGIPAVLTGRSARLGWGLTSSYLDDQDLHIEQLNPDNPEEYLTPEGFKPFESRPSIIDIKGAPPITLTLRWTENGPVLPGSDFALETITPPGHVVSLSWTALSPRDTSLSAAIAVMGAGTVQEAIAVSEGYIAPSQNLSLVDQNTIAMKLIGAVPQRDPNHQSQGRMPSPGWRAENRWLGRAPYADNPEFVAPPGGILGNTNNKMVDRPFPDHISFDWGDTQRINRWQR
;
A
#
# COMPACT_ATOMS: atom_id res chain seq x y z
N MET A 1 -28.10 60.79 15.83
CA MET A 1 -27.72 59.74 16.80
C MET A 1 -28.75 58.61 16.87
N GLY A 2 -29.99 58.84 17.31
CA GLY A 2 -30.98 57.76 17.52
C GLY A 2 -31.36 56.93 16.27
N THR A 3 -31.43 57.54 15.09
CA THR A 3 -31.76 56.83 13.84
C THR A 3 -30.63 55.91 13.39
N VAL A 4 -29.37 56.36 13.50
CA VAL A 4 -28.18 55.56 13.17
C VAL A 4 -28.06 54.37 14.12
N PHE A 5 -28.26 54.57 15.42
CA PHE A 5 -28.27 53.49 16.40
C PHE A 5 -29.35 52.43 16.12
N LYS A 6 -30.58 52.85 15.77
CA LYS A 6 -31.66 51.91 15.39
C LYS A 6 -31.32 51.08 14.16
N TRP A 7 -30.69 51.68 13.14
CA TRP A 7 -30.27 50.95 11.94
C TRP A 7 -29.10 50.00 12.23
N LEU A 8 -28.11 50.40 13.03
CA LEU A 8 -27.02 49.53 13.45
C LEU A 8 -27.55 48.32 14.24
N LEU A 9 -28.50 48.51 15.16
CA LEU A 9 -29.13 47.41 15.90
C LEU A 9 -29.89 46.45 14.98
N ARG A 10 -30.63 46.98 13.99
CA ARG A 10 -31.34 46.16 12.98
C ARG A 10 -30.38 45.38 12.10
N ILE A 11 -29.29 46.00 11.66
CA ILE A 11 -28.25 45.33 10.86
C ILE A 11 -27.59 44.25 11.69
N ALA A 12 -27.19 44.54 12.94
CA ALA A 12 -26.60 43.56 13.83
C ALA A 12 -27.54 42.38 14.11
N ALA A 13 -28.82 42.64 14.42
CA ALA A 13 -29.82 41.60 14.60
C ALA A 13 -30.05 40.78 13.31
N GLY A 14 -30.10 41.45 12.16
CA GLY A 14 -30.20 40.79 10.86
C GLY A 14 -28.99 39.89 10.56
N LEU A 15 -27.77 40.34 10.85
CA LEU A 15 -26.54 39.56 10.71
C LEU A 15 -26.52 38.36 11.65
N VAL A 16 -26.99 38.51 12.89
CA VAL A 16 -27.11 37.40 13.85
C VAL A 16 -28.12 36.36 13.35
N ILE A 17 -29.30 36.78 12.90
CA ILE A 17 -30.32 35.87 12.34
C ILE A 17 -29.78 35.16 11.11
N LEU A 18 -29.11 35.88 10.20
CA LEU A 18 -28.50 35.29 9.01
C LEU A 18 -27.41 34.27 9.39
N ALA A 19 -26.55 34.60 10.36
CA ALA A 19 -25.52 33.68 10.84
C ALA A 19 -26.14 32.40 11.44
N VAL A 20 -27.17 32.53 12.28
CA VAL A 20 -27.90 31.38 12.83
C VAL A 20 -28.55 30.54 11.73
N ALA A 21 -29.18 31.17 10.74
CA ALA A 21 -29.79 30.47 9.60
C ALA A 21 -28.74 29.73 8.75
N LEU A 22 -27.58 30.34 8.50
CA LEU A 22 -26.49 29.70 7.76
C LEU A 22 -25.88 28.52 8.53
N VAL A 23 -25.70 28.64 9.85
CA VAL A 23 -25.23 27.55 10.70
C VAL A 23 -26.26 26.41 10.75
N ALA A 24 -27.54 26.73 10.90
CA ALA A 24 -28.62 25.74 10.91
C ALA A 24 -28.72 25.01 9.56
N LEU A 25 -28.62 25.73 8.44
CA LEU A 25 -28.60 25.14 7.10
C LEU A 25 -27.35 24.26 6.90
N GLY A 26 -26.18 24.72 7.32
CA GLY A 26 -24.94 23.95 7.27
C GLY A 26 -25.02 22.66 8.08
N TYR A 27 -25.55 22.74 9.30
CA TYR A 27 -25.79 21.57 10.16
C TYR A 27 -26.80 20.61 9.53
N PHE A 28 -27.92 21.12 9.01
CA PHE A 28 -28.93 20.32 8.32
C PHE A 28 -28.31 19.55 7.15
N LEU A 29 -27.60 20.23 6.24
CA LEU A 29 -26.94 19.58 5.10
C LEU A 29 -25.88 18.56 5.51
N ALA A 30 -25.09 18.84 6.54
CA ALA A 30 -24.10 17.90 7.06
C ALA A 30 -24.77 16.66 7.69
N SER A 31 -25.86 16.86 8.43
CA SER A 31 -26.62 15.78 9.09
C SER A 31 -27.31 14.84 8.11
N GLN A 32 -27.61 15.28 6.87
CA GLN A 32 -28.14 14.40 5.82
C GLN A 32 -27.15 13.31 5.39
N SER A 33 -25.85 13.51 5.63
CA SER A 33 -24.82 12.48 5.35
C SER A 33 -24.73 11.42 6.45
N LEU A 34 -25.45 11.58 7.58
CA LEU A 34 -25.48 10.55 8.62
C LEU A 34 -26.29 9.35 8.13
N PRO A 35 -25.72 8.14 8.12
CA PRO A 35 -26.45 6.95 7.74
C PRO A 35 -27.53 6.61 8.77
N ASP A 36 -28.69 6.20 8.28
CA ASP A 36 -29.71 5.50 9.06
C ASP A 36 -29.42 3.99 8.97
N TYR A 37 -28.98 3.41 10.08
CA TYR A 37 -28.53 2.01 10.13
C TYR A 37 -29.68 1.02 10.30
N ASP A 38 -30.88 1.46 10.70
CA ASP A 38 -32.05 0.59 10.92
C ASP A 38 -32.94 0.47 9.68
N ARG A 39 -32.45 0.94 8.53
CA ARG A 39 -33.24 1.10 7.32
C ARG A 39 -33.16 -0.12 6.40
N GLU A 40 -34.31 -0.51 5.88
CA GLU A 40 -34.40 -1.44 4.74
C GLU A 40 -34.29 -0.69 3.41
N VAL A 41 -33.36 -1.13 2.56
CA VAL A 41 -33.11 -0.53 1.25
C VAL A 41 -33.21 -1.60 0.18
N ALA A 42 -34.08 -1.37 -0.81
CA ALA A 42 -34.13 -2.20 -2.01
C ALA A 42 -32.97 -1.79 -2.95
N VAL A 43 -32.14 -2.75 -3.32
CA VAL A 43 -30.97 -2.55 -4.18
C VAL A 43 -30.96 -3.57 -5.32
N GLU A 44 -30.34 -3.21 -6.43
CA GLU A 44 -30.06 -4.15 -7.52
C GLU A 44 -28.79 -4.96 -7.19
N GLY A 45 -28.69 -6.18 -7.76
CA GLY A 45 -27.46 -6.99 -7.71
C GLY A 45 -27.39 -8.05 -6.61
N ILE A 46 -28.41 -8.16 -5.75
CA ILE A 46 -28.56 -9.26 -4.79
C ILE A 46 -29.81 -10.09 -5.11
N ALA A 47 -29.74 -11.40 -4.89
CA ALA A 47 -30.85 -12.33 -5.13
C ALA A 47 -31.62 -12.68 -3.84
N ALA A 48 -31.01 -12.44 -2.67
CA ALA A 48 -31.58 -12.67 -1.35
C ALA A 48 -31.30 -11.47 -0.43
N PRO A 49 -32.02 -11.34 0.70
CA PRO A 49 -31.76 -10.29 1.68
C PRO A 49 -30.35 -10.40 2.27
N VAL A 50 -29.66 -9.25 2.34
CA VAL A 50 -28.40 -9.07 3.07
C VAL A 50 -28.70 -8.27 4.34
N GLU A 51 -28.28 -8.77 5.49
CA GLU A 51 -28.47 -8.11 6.79
C GLU A 51 -27.12 -7.62 7.33
N ILE A 52 -27.05 -6.33 7.71
CA ILE A 52 -25.87 -5.72 8.33
C ILE A 52 -26.24 -5.31 9.75
N VAL A 53 -25.88 -6.14 10.72
CA VAL A 53 -26.12 -5.85 12.15
C VAL A 53 -24.89 -5.18 12.73
N ARG A 54 -25.05 -4.04 13.41
CA ARG A 54 -23.93 -3.34 14.03
C ARG A 54 -23.93 -3.52 15.54
N ASP A 55 -22.76 -3.74 16.12
CA ASP A 55 -22.61 -3.81 17.56
C ASP A 55 -22.48 -2.41 18.20
N HIS A 56 -22.33 -2.38 19.53
CA HIS A 56 -22.16 -1.14 20.30
C HIS A 56 -20.92 -0.31 19.95
N ALA A 57 -19.94 -0.90 19.24
CA ALA A 57 -18.76 -0.23 18.72
C ALA A 57 -18.88 0.11 17.23
N ASN A 58 -20.08 -0.05 16.66
CA ASN A 58 -20.42 0.17 15.25
C ASN A 58 -19.72 -0.81 14.28
N VAL A 59 -19.26 -1.96 14.78
CA VAL A 59 -18.65 -3.01 13.94
C VAL A 59 -19.77 -3.74 13.19
N PRO A 60 -19.77 -3.78 11.84
CA PRO A 60 -20.76 -4.53 11.10
C PRO A 60 -20.51 -6.05 11.16
N HIS A 61 -21.60 -6.77 11.38
CA HIS A 61 -21.74 -8.21 11.22
C HIS A 61 -22.65 -8.44 10.02
N ILE A 62 -22.10 -9.04 8.97
CA ILE A 62 -22.72 -9.10 7.64
C ILE A 62 -23.17 -10.52 7.37
N PHE A 63 -24.46 -10.67 7.12
CA PHE A 63 -25.14 -11.94 6.85
C PHE A 63 -25.73 -11.91 5.44
N GLY A 64 -25.59 -13.02 4.71
CA GLY A 64 -26.07 -13.17 3.33
C GLY A 64 -26.36 -14.63 3.02
N ALA A 65 -27.04 -14.91 1.90
CA ALA A 65 -27.37 -16.29 1.52
C ALA A 65 -26.15 -17.03 0.97
N ASP A 66 -25.22 -16.32 0.33
CA ASP A 66 -23.94 -16.83 -0.16
C ASP A 66 -22.80 -15.83 0.08
N ASP A 67 -21.58 -16.20 -0.33
CA ASP A 67 -20.40 -15.37 -0.13
C ASP A 67 -20.45 -14.07 -0.95
N ALA A 68 -21.09 -14.07 -2.12
CA ALA A 68 -21.20 -12.90 -2.96
C ALA A 68 -22.08 -11.84 -2.27
N ASP A 69 -23.23 -12.24 -1.73
CA ASP A 69 -24.10 -11.39 -0.91
C ASP A 69 -23.36 -10.77 0.28
N VAL A 70 -22.47 -11.52 0.94
CA VAL A 70 -21.67 -11.02 2.07
C VAL A 70 -20.60 -10.03 1.63
N PHE A 71 -19.91 -10.27 0.50
CA PHE A 71 -18.97 -9.30 -0.06
C PHE A 71 -19.66 -8.04 -0.57
N PHE A 72 -20.87 -8.16 -1.12
CA PHE A 72 -21.74 -7.02 -1.43
C PHE A 72 -22.03 -6.20 -0.18
N GLY A 73 -22.47 -6.85 0.91
CA GLY A 73 -22.72 -6.18 2.18
C GLY A 73 -21.47 -5.46 2.73
N LEU A 74 -20.28 -6.05 2.59
CA LEU A 74 -19.03 -5.42 2.99
C LEU A 74 -18.73 -4.16 2.17
N GLY A 75 -18.91 -4.22 0.84
CA GLY A 75 -18.78 -3.07 -0.04
C GLY A 75 -19.73 -1.94 0.32
N TYR A 76 -21.00 -2.28 0.57
CA TYR A 76 -22.01 -1.33 1.00
C TYR A 76 -21.65 -0.69 2.35
N ALA A 77 -21.24 -1.47 3.36
CA ALA A 77 -20.86 -0.96 4.68
C ALA A 77 -19.61 -0.05 4.63
N HIS A 78 -18.58 -0.44 3.88
CA HIS A 78 -17.41 0.39 3.64
C HIS A 78 -17.79 1.72 2.98
N ALA A 79 -18.63 1.70 1.94
CA ALA A 79 -19.10 2.91 1.29
C ALA A 79 -19.98 3.76 2.20
N GLN A 80 -20.81 3.14 3.03
CA GLN A 80 -21.69 3.85 3.98
C GLN A 80 -20.88 4.64 5.02
N ASP A 81 -19.79 4.06 5.53
CA ASP A 81 -19.03 4.66 6.63
C ASP A 81 -17.78 5.44 6.18
N ARG A 82 -17.17 5.06 5.05
CA ARG A 82 -15.80 5.46 4.67
C ARG A 82 -15.71 5.99 3.24
N LEU A 83 -16.81 6.46 2.65
CA LEU A 83 -16.87 6.89 1.25
C LEU A 83 -15.75 7.87 0.87
N TRP A 84 -15.57 8.93 1.65
CA TRP A 84 -14.54 9.93 1.39
C TRP A 84 -13.13 9.32 1.38
N GLN A 85 -12.83 8.47 2.39
CA GLN A 85 -11.55 7.78 2.49
C GLN A 85 -11.30 6.88 1.26
N MET A 86 -12.32 6.12 0.84
CA MET A 86 -12.23 5.26 -0.35
C MET A 86 -11.97 6.07 -1.63
N ILE A 87 -12.67 7.21 -1.81
CA ILE A 87 -12.48 8.09 -2.97
C ILE A 87 -11.06 8.68 -2.97
N MET A 88 -10.54 9.09 -1.82
CA MET A 88 -9.17 9.62 -1.70
C MET A 88 -8.12 8.55 -2.02
N LEU A 89 -8.27 7.33 -1.49
CA LEU A 89 -7.36 6.22 -1.81
C LEU A 89 -7.37 5.91 -3.31
N ARG A 90 -8.56 5.77 -3.91
CA ARG A 90 -8.73 5.52 -5.35
C ARG A 90 -8.12 6.64 -6.20
N ARG A 91 -8.41 7.91 -5.91
CA ARG A 91 -7.86 9.04 -6.66
C ARG A 91 -6.36 9.18 -6.50
N THR A 92 -5.81 8.82 -5.34
CA THR A 92 -4.37 8.76 -5.11
C THR A 92 -3.73 7.77 -6.07
N VAL A 93 -4.14 6.50 -6.04
CA VAL A 93 -3.51 5.46 -6.90
C VAL A 93 -3.74 5.71 -8.40
N GLN A 94 -4.86 6.32 -8.77
CA GLN A 94 -5.12 6.74 -10.15
C GLN A 94 -4.27 7.93 -10.60
N GLY A 95 -3.61 8.66 -9.70
CA GLY A 95 -2.95 9.93 -10.00
C GLY A 95 -3.95 10.99 -10.50
N ARG A 96 -5.01 11.22 -9.71
CA ARG A 96 -6.16 12.10 -10.01
C ARG A 96 -6.56 12.99 -8.83
N LEU A 97 -5.64 13.29 -7.92
CA LEU A 97 -5.91 14.20 -6.80
C LEU A 97 -6.00 15.66 -7.27
N SER A 98 -5.30 16.04 -8.34
CA SER A 98 -5.28 17.42 -8.86
C SER A 98 -6.61 17.84 -9.47
N GLU A 99 -7.44 16.89 -9.89
CA GLU A 99 -8.84 17.14 -10.25
C GLU A 99 -9.66 17.70 -9.07
N VAL A 100 -9.24 17.41 -7.83
CA VAL A 100 -9.93 17.81 -6.59
C VAL A 100 -9.24 19.00 -5.93
N PHE A 101 -7.92 18.94 -5.81
CA PHE A 101 -7.09 19.88 -5.04
C PHE A 101 -6.29 20.87 -5.89
N GLY A 102 -6.41 20.80 -7.22
CA GLY A 102 -5.74 21.70 -8.14
C GLY A 102 -4.22 21.53 -8.13
N PRO A 103 -3.45 22.61 -8.36
CA PRO A 103 -2.01 22.51 -8.58
C PRO A 103 -1.19 21.90 -7.43
N ARG A 104 -1.72 21.92 -6.20
CA ARG A 104 -1.03 21.43 -5.00
C ARG A 104 -0.62 19.96 -5.11
N THR A 105 -1.44 19.13 -5.76
CA THR A 105 -1.25 17.67 -5.79
C THR A 105 -0.67 17.16 -7.12
N ILE A 106 -0.20 18.06 -7.99
CA ILE A 106 0.36 17.67 -9.30
C ILE A 106 1.57 16.74 -9.14
N ALA A 107 2.43 16.99 -8.14
CA ALA A 107 3.59 16.14 -7.89
C ALA A 107 3.19 14.71 -7.52
N ILE A 108 2.11 14.55 -6.72
CA ILE A 108 1.56 13.25 -6.36
C ILE A 108 1.04 12.55 -7.61
N ASP A 109 0.22 13.24 -8.41
CA ASP A 109 -0.33 12.64 -9.63
C ASP A 109 0.76 12.25 -10.62
N ARG A 110 1.81 13.08 -10.78
CA ARG A 110 2.96 12.75 -11.63
C ARG A 110 3.66 11.46 -11.19
N LEU A 111 3.93 11.31 -9.90
CA LEU A 111 4.55 10.09 -9.37
C LEU A 111 3.66 8.86 -9.65
N LEU A 112 2.37 8.95 -9.31
CA LEU A 112 1.47 7.80 -9.40
C LEU A 112 1.17 7.41 -10.84
N ARG A 113 1.13 8.36 -11.78
CA ARG A 113 1.04 8.08 -13.22
C ARG A 113 2.29 7.38 -13.76
N ARG A 114 3.48 7.64 -13.20
CA ARG A 114 4.73 7.01 -13.62
C ARG A 114 4.89 5.60 -13.08
N LEU A 115 4.52 5.37 -11.82
CA LEU A 115 4.44 4.03 -11.26
C LEU A 115 3.36 3.18 -11.96
N ASP A 116 2.33 3.83 -12.52
CA ASP A 116 1.28 3.19 -13.34
C ASP A 116 0.50 2.09 -12.61
N LEU A 117 0.45 2.18 -11.27
CA LEU A 117 -0.13 1.16 -10.39
C LEU A 117 -1.58 0.83 -10.74
N TYR A 118 -2.36 1.84 -11.15
CA TYR A 118 -3.76 1.62 -11.51
C TYR A 118 -3.93 0.78 -12.78
N ARG A 119 -3.14 1.00 -13.84
CA ARG A 119 -3.21 0.14 -15.03
C ARG A 119 -2.78 -1.28 -14.70
N LEU A 120 -1.72 -1.43 -13.90
CA LEU A 120 -1.25 -2.74 -13.46
C LEU A 120 -2.29 -3.47 -12.60
N ALA A 121 -3.09 -2.74 -11.83
CA ALA A 121 -4.24 -3.29 -11.10
C ALA A 121 -5.34 -3.79 -12.05
N VAL A 122 -5.68 -3.02 -13.10
CA VAL A 122 -6.62 -3.46 -14.15
C VAL A 122 -6.12 -4.74 -14.83
N GLN A 123 -4.83 -4.83 -15.16
CA GLN A 123 -4.25 -6.04 -15.75
C GLN A 123 -4.26 -7.23 -14.78
N SER A 124 -4.11 -6.96 -13.49
CA SER A 124 -4.09 -8.02 -12.46
C SER A 124 -5.49 -8.63 -12.22
N GLU A 125 -6.56 -7.98 -12.66
CA GLU A 125 -7.93 -8.52 -12.58
C GLU A 125 -8.08 -9.82 -13.39
N GLU A 126 -7.45 -9.88 -14.56
CA GLU A 126 -7.51 -11.03 -15.48
C GLU A 126 -6.89 -12.30 -14.90
N VAL A 127 -5.94 -12.14 -13.95
CA VAL A 127 -5.22 -13.27 -13.34
C VAL A 127 -5.76 -13.68 -11.97
N GLN A 128 -6.78 -13.01 -11.43
CA GLN A 128 -7.42 -13.46 -10.20
C GLN A 128 -8.13 -14.81 -10.40
N ASP A 129 -8.30 -15.58 -9.33
CA ASP A 129 -9.14 -16.78 -9.40
C ASP A 129 -10.63 -16.44 -9.47
N ALA A 130 -11.47 -17.46 -9.72
CA ALA A 130 -12.91 -17.27 -9.90
C ALA A 130 -13.62 -16.80 -8.62
N GLU A 131 -13.17 -17.28 -7.46
CA GLU A 131 -13.71 -16.89 -6.15
C GLU A 131 -13.45 -15.40 -5.91
N THR A 132 -12.23 -14.95 -6.16
CA THR A 132 -11.79 -13.56 -5.97
C THR A 132 -12.45 -12.61 -6.95
N ARG A 133 -12.63 -13.00 -8.22
CA ARG A 133 -13.42 -12.20 -9.16
C ARG A 133 -14.86 -12.01 -8.69
N THR A 134 -15.49 -13.08 -8.23
CA THR A 134 -16.86 -13.01 -7.67
C THR A 134 -16.93 -12.08 -6.47
N ALA A 135 -15.96 -12.18 -5.55
CA ALA A 135 -15.87 -11.30 -4.39
C ALA A 135 -15.64 -9.83 -4.78
N LEU A 136 -14.78 -9.56 -5.76
CA LEU A 136 -14.51 -8.23 -6.27
C LEU A 136 -15.73 -7.60 -6.95
N ASP A 137 -16.42 -8.36 -7.80
CA ASP A 137 -17.62 -7.92 -8.50
C ASP A 137 -18.75 -7.60 -7.51
N ALA A 138 -19.00 -8.51 -6.57
CA ALA A 138 -20.03 -8.31 -5.56
C ALA A 138 -19.70 -7.13 -4.63
N TYR A 139 -18.45 -7.00 -4.19
CA TYR A 139 -17.99 -5.85 -3.41
C TYR A 139 -18.18 -4.53 -4.17
N ALA A 140 -17.80 -4.48 -5.45
CA ALA A 140 -17.99 -3.29 -6.27
C ALA A 140 -19.48 -2.96 -6.45
N ALA A 141 -20.33 -3.97 -6.65
CA ALA A 141 -21.78 -3.80 -6.71
C ALA A 141 -22.35 -3.22 -5.41
N GLY A 142 -21.89 -3.68 -4.24
CA GLY A 142 -22.29 -3.13 -2.94
C GLY A 142 -21.91 -1.66 -2.74
N VAL A 143 -20.67 -1.30 -3.11
CA VAL A 143 -20.23 0.11 -3.11
C VAL A 143 -21.11 0.95 -4.04
N ASN A 144 -21.39 0.44 -5.24
CA ASN A 144 -22.19 1.14 -6.24
C ASN A 144 -23.66 1.26 -5.85
N ALA A 145 -24.22 0.29 -5.15
CA ALA A 145 -25.58 0.37 -4.60
C ALA A 145 -25.69 1.52 -3.59
N ARG A 146 -24.70 1.69 -2.72
CA ARG A 146 -24.67 2.84 -1.79
C ARG A 146 -24.53 4.16 -2.54
N LEU A 147 -23.70 4.22 -3.59
CA LEU A 147 -23.56 5.42 -4.43
C LEU A 147 -24.88 5.77 -5.15
N ALA A 148 -25.59 4.79 -5.68
CA ALA A 148 -26.89 4.97 -6.33
C ALA A 148 -27.93 5.50 -5.33
N GLU A 149 -28.03 4.90 -4.15
CA GLU A 149 -28.94 5.34 -3.09
C GLU A 149 -28.70 6.81 -2.70
N ILE A 150 -27.44 7.22 -2.51
CA ILE A 150 -27.09 8.61 -2.19
C ILE A 150 -27.61 9.57 -3.26
N ASN A 151 -27.44 9.21 -4.54
CA ASN A 151 -27.85 10.04 -5.67
C ASN A 151 -29.39 10.09 -5.82
N ASP A 152 -30.06 8.95 -5.76
CA ASP A 152 -31.50 8.83 -6.03
C ASP A 152 -32.35 9.43 -4.91
N GLN A 153 -31.90 9.28 -3.66
CA GLN A 153 -32.63 9.74 -2.48
C GLN A 153 -32.15 11.09 -1.94
N ALA A 154 -31.14 11.69 -2.58
CA ALA A 154 -30.54 12.96 -2.17
C ALA A 154 -30.09 12.97 -0.69
N LEU A 155 -29.47 11.89 -0.23
CA LEU A 155 -28.95 11.71 1.15
C LEU A 155 -27.64 12.51 1.37
N GLY A 156 -27.70 13.79 1.05
CA GLY A 156 -26.52 14.64 0.93
C GLY A 156 -25.61 14.22 -0.22
N ARG A 157 -24.30 14.27 0.00
CA ARG A 157 -23.28 13.85 -0.97
C ARG A 157 -22.57 12.55 -0.54
N GLY A 158 -23.12 11.83 0.44
CA GLY A 158 -22.52 10.62 1.02
C GLY A 158 -21.37 10.87 2.00
N ALA A 159 -20.74 12.05 1.94
CA ALA A 159 -19.78 12.53 2.94
C ALA A 159 -19.81 14.06 3.00
N PRO A 160 -19.69 14.69 4.18
CA PRO A 160 -19.67 16.16 4.31
C PRO A 160 -18.60 16.85 3.46
N GLU A 161 -17.43 16.22 3.30
CA GLU A 161 -16.31 16.73 2.51
C GLU A 161 -16.69 16.95 1.03
N LEU A 162 -17.63 16.17 0.50
CA LEU A 162 -18.06 16.26 -0.89
C LEU A 162 -18.94 17.49 -1.18
N PHE A 163 -19.43 18.20 -0.15
CA PHE A 163 -20.01 19.54 -0.32
C PHE A 163 -18.94 20.61 -0.58
N ILE A 164 -17.72 20.41 -0.05
CA ILE A 164 -16.58 21.32 -0.22
C ILE A 164 -15.82 20.97 -1.50
N PHE A 165 -15.59 19.66 -1.70
CA PHE A 165 -14.87 19.10 -2.83
C PHE A 165 -15.84 18.41 -3.79
N ASN A 166 -16.54 19.22 -4.59
CA ASN A 166 -17.50 18.74 -5.59
C ASN A 166 -16.78 18.09 -6.78
N ALA A 167 -16.29 16.87 -6.59
CA ALA A 167 -15.70 16.04 -7.62
C ALA A 167 -16.67 14.90 -7.98
N PRO A 168 -16.86 14.59 -9.28
CA PRO A 168 -17.71 13.48 -9.67
C PRO A 168 -17.13 12.16 -9.14
N VAL A 169 -18.03 11.30 -8.66
CA VAL A 169 -17.70 9.96 -8.15
C VAL A 169 -18.10 8.95 -9.20
N ALA A 170 -17.11 8.37 -9.88
CA ALA A 170 -17.35 7.26 -10.81
C ALA A 170 -17.72 5.99 -10.03
N PRO A 171 -18.51 5.07 -10.63
CA PRO A 171 -18.75 3.75 -10.06
C PRO A 171 -17.43 3.06 -9.68
N TRP A 172 -17.45 2.34 -8.56
CA TRP A 172 -16.37 1.46 -8.15
C TRP A 172 -16.23 0.30 -9.14
N GLN A 173 -15.00 -0.06 -9.47
CA GLN A 173 -14.68 -1.20 -10.33
C GLN A 173 -13.84 -2.22 -9.54
N PRO A 174 -13.87 -3.52 -9.89
CA PRO A 174 -12.99 -4.54 -9.31
C PRO A 174 -11.51 -4.10 -9.21
N ALA A 175 -10.97 -3.52 -10.29
CA ALA A 175 -9.62 -3.00 -10.34
C ALA A 175 -9.32 -1.90 -9.30
N ASP A 176 -10.31 -1.13 -8.83
CA ASP A 176 -10.10 -0.12 -7.78
C ASP A 176 -9.64 -0.77 -6.46
N SER A 177 -10.17 -1.97 -6.16
CA SER A 177 -9.79 -2.72 -4.96
C SER A 177 -8.35 -3.25 -5.05
N LEU A 178 -7.98 -3.80 -6.22
CA LEU A 178 -6.61 -4.24 -6.51
C LEU A 178 -5.62 -3.06 -6.49
N ALA A 179 -6.04 -1.89 -6.96
CA ALA A 179 -5.22 -0.69 -6.94
C ALA A 179 -4.93 -0.22 -5.50
N ILE A 180 -5.87 -0.38 -4.57
CA ILE A 180 -5.63 -0.07 -3.16
C ILE A 180 -4.61 -1.03 -2.53
N VAL A 181 -4.59 -2.32 -2.91
CA VAL A 181 -3.53 -3.26 -2.49
C VAL A 181 -2.15 -2.78 -2.97
N LYS A 182 -2.04 -2.33 -4.22
CA LYS A 182 -0.79 -1.76 -4.75
C LYS A 182 -0.39 -0.45 -4.07
N LEU A 183 -1.36 0.42 -3.74
CA LEU A 183 -1.11 1.64 -2.97
C LEU A 183 -0.63 1.33 -1.55
N LEU A 184 -1.17 0.28 -0.92
CA LEU A 184 -0.65 -0.22 0.36
C LEU A 184 0.81 -0.63 0.20
N GLY A 185 1.19 -1.27 -0.91
CA GLY A 185 2.59 -1.58 -1.18
C GLY A 185 3.49 -0.34 -1.22
N LEU A 186 3.06 0.73 -1.88
CA LEU A 186 3.81 2.01 -1.88
C LEU A 186 4.00 2.56 -0.46
N ARG A 187 2.97 2.43 0.37
CA ARG A 187 2.98 2.91 1.77
C ARG A 187 3.84 2.08 2.71
N LEU A 188 4.21 0.87 2.30
CA LEU A 188 5.01 -0.07 3.08
C LEU A 188 6.45 -0.22 2.56
N SER A 189 6.81 0.48 1.49
CA SER A 189 8.14 0.40 0.87
C SER A 189 9.05 1.55 1.30
N GLY A 190 10.32 1.26 1.53
CA GLY A 190 11.33 2.24 1.94
C GLY A 190 12.67 2.13 1.19
N HIS A 191 12.98 0.96 0.63
CA HIS A 191 14.30 0.61 0.07
C HIS A 191 14.79 1.58 -1.00
N LEU A 192 13.91 2.09 -1.88
CA LEU A 192 14.28 3.13 -2.84
C LEU A 192 14.94 4.35 -2.17
N GLN A 193 14.36 4.86 -1.09
CA GLN A 193 14.92 6.01 -0.37
C GLN A 193 16.24 5.64 0.35
N ASP A 194 16.39 4.37 0.73
CA ASP A 194 17.57 3.85 1.40
C ASP A 194 18.76 3.69 0.45
N GLU A 195 18.52 3.18 -0.76
CA GLU A 195 19.48 3.16 -1.85
C GLU A 195 19.98 4.57 -2.21
N VAL A 196 19.06 5.53 -2.37
CA VAL A 196 19.43 6.92 -2.68
C VAL A 196 20.27 7.54 -1.56
N LEU A 197 19.88 7.35 -0.29
CA LEU A 197 20.70 7.88 0.81
C LEU A 197 22.08 7.23 0.84
N ARG A 198 22.16 5.91 0.65
CA ARG A 198 23.44 5.20 0.67
C ARG A 198 24.36 5.68 -0.44
N ALA A 199 23.82 5.84 -1.66
CA ALA A 199 24.56 6.40 -2.79
C ALA A 199 25.04 7.85 -2.53
N ARG A 200 24.17 8.73 -2.04
CA ARG A 200 24.56 10.11 -1.69
C ARG A 200 25.62 10.16 -0.59
N THR A 201 25.48 9.32 0.43
CA THR A 201 26.45 9.24 1.52
C THR A 201 27.80 8.73 1.02
N ALA A 202 27.80 7.71 0.15
CA ALA A 202 29.01 7.19 -0.49
C ALA A 202 29.71 8.29 -1.31
N LEU A 203 28.97 9.11 -2.06
CA LEU A 203 29.54 10.22 -2.82
C LEU A 203 30.28 11.23 -1.92
N MET A 204 29.78 11.45 -0.70
CA MET A 204 30.32 12.42 0.27
C MET A 204 31.57 11.95 1.02
N LEU A 205 31.90 10.66 0.98
CA LEU A 205 33.00 10.09 1.74
C LEU A 205 34.24 9.89 0.85
N ASP A 206 35.40 10.31 1.33
CA ASP A 206 36.68 9.97 0.69
C ASP A 206 37.13 8.53 0.97
N ASP A 207 36.64 7.92 2.05
CA ASP A 207 36.88 6.54 2.46
C ASP A 207 35.55 5.80 2.66
N GLU A 208 35.22 4.90 1.75
CA GLU A 208 33.96 4.14 1.77
C GLU A 208 33.88 3.15 2.93
N ALA A 209 35.00 2.74 3.55
CA ALA A 209 34.95 1.89 4.73
C ALA A 209 34.08 2.52 5.85
N ARG A 210 34.03 3.87 5.88
CA ARG A 210 33.21 4.66 6.81
C ARG A 210 31.72 4.68 6.48
N LEU A 211 31.31 4.27 5.27
CA LEU A 211 29.90 4.20 4.90
C LEU A 211 29.13 3.26 5.83
N ARG A 212 29.78 2.17 6.26
CA ARG A 212 29.22 1.20 7.21
C ARG A 212 29.14 1.73 8.63
N ASP A 213 30.01 2.65 9.01
CA ASP A 213 29.96 3.27 10.33
C ASP A 213 28.78 4.26 10.44
N ILE A 214 28.42 4.91 9.32
CA ILE A 214 27.33 5.88 9.24
C ILE A 214 25.98 5.21 8.95
N LEU A 215 25.97 4.26 8.02
CA LEU A 215 24.81 3.49 7.59
C LEU A 215 25.09 1.98 7.75
N PRO A 216 25.17 1.50 9.01
CA PRO A 216 25.42 0.10 9.31
C PRO A 216 24.24 -0.76 8.87
N ASP A 217 24.53 -2.01 8.51
CA ASP A 217 23.50 -3.03 8.33
C ASP A 217 22.85 -3.38 9.68
N ALA A 218 21.61 -3.86 9.64
CA ALA A 218 21.00 -4.43 10.85
C ALA A 218 21.93 -5.52 11.44
N PRO A 219 22.09 -5.59 12.77
CA PRO A 219 23.11 -6.42 13.42
C PRO A 219 23.07 -7.88 12.92
N GLY A 220 24.22 -8.40 12.51
CA GLY A 220 24.40 -9.71 11.86
C GLY A 220 25.75 -9.78 11.11
N ALA A 221 26.08 -10.92 10.49
CA ALA A 221 27.41 -11.13 9.91
C ALA A 221 27.79 -10.07 8.83
N PRO A 222 29.04 -9.58 8.82
CA PRO A 222 29.50 -8.54 7.90
C PRO A 222 29.72 -9.05 6.47
N ILE A 223 29.13 -8.39 5.47
CA ILE A 223 29.53 -8.54 4.05
C ILE A 223 30.82 -7.77 3.80
N ALA A 224 31.78 -8.28 3.04
CA ALA A 224 33.19 -7.86 3.12
C ALA A 224 33.60 -6.58 2.36
N ALA A 225 32.94 -6.14 1.28
CA ALA A 225 33.16 -4.83 0.63
C ALA A 225 32.04 -4.58 -0.40
N LEU A 226 31.58 -3.33 -0.55
CA LEU A 226 30.78 -2.88 -1.70
C LEU A 226 31.70 -2.12 -2.66
N PRO A 227 31.39 -2.01 -3.97
CA PRO A 227 32.12 -1.13 -4.87
C PRO A 227 31.75 0.34 -4.65
N GLU A 228 32.74 1.24 -4.76
CA GLU A 228 32.55 2.69 -4.67
C GLU A 228 31.47 3.15 -5.66
N TYR A 229 30.42 3.84 -5.19
CA TYR A 229 29.35 4.33 -6.06
C TYR A 229 29.89 5.27 -7.17
N SER A 230 30.90 6.09 -6.85
CA SER A 230 31.63 6.93 -7.81
C SER A 230 32.41 6.13 -8.86
N ALA A 231 32.86 4.91 -8.53
CA ALA A 231 33.51 4.01 -9.47
C ALA A 231 32.51 3.31 -10.40
N LEU A 232 31.25 3.13 -9.96
CA LEU A 232 30.17 2.66 -10.83
C LEU A 232 29.78 3.70 -11.88
N PHE A 233 29.83 4.99 -11.52
CA PHE A 233 29.42 6.10 -12.39
C PHE A 233 30.43 7.27 -12.37
N PRO A 234 31.54 7.15 -13.13
CA PRO A 234 32.55 8.19 -13.18
C PRO A 234 31.98 9.47 -13.81
N GLY A 235 31.92 10.57 -13.05
CA GLY A 235 31.43 11.87 -13.52
C GLY A 235 30.41 12.55 -12.59
N LEU A 236 29.92 11.85 -11.56
CA LEU A 236 29.08 12.44 -10.51
C LEU A 236 29.88 13.37 -9.57
N PRO A 237 29.26 14.45 -9.04
CA PRO A 237 29.88 15.27 -8.00
C PRO A 237 30.04 14.48 -6.69
N ARG A 238 31.13 14.73 -5.95
CA ARG A 238 31.38 14.15 -4.61
C ARG A 238 30.49 14.73 -3.50
N TYR A 239 29.60 15.67 -3.81
CA TYR A 239 28.67 16.20 -2.84
C TYR A 239 27.35 16.47 -3.54
N ALA A 240 26.26 16.00 -2.94
CA ALA A 240 24.93 16.24 -3.45
C ALA A 240 23.95 16.48 -2.28
N GLU A 241 23.64 17.76 -2.05
CA GLU A 241 22.59 18.17 -1.13
C GLU A 241 21.23 17.70 -1.66
N ALA A 242 20.41 17.06 -0.81
CA ALA A 242 19.07 16.67 -1.22
C ALA A 242 18.12 17.85 -1.00
N PRO A 243 17.18 18.07 -1.93
CA PRO A 243 16.03 18.91 -1.63
C PRO A 243 15.26 18.34 -0.43
N PRO A 244 14.63 19.19 0.39
CA PRO A 244 13.78 18.72 1.47
C PRO A 244 12.66 17.83 0.91
N ALA A 245 12.39 16.71 1.58
CA ALA A 245 11.32 15.81 1.18
C ALA A 245 9.97 16.54 1.16
N PRO A 246 9.04 16.19 0.26
CA PRO A 246 7.71 16.79 0.22
C PRO A 246 7.02 16.70 1.58
N ASP A 247 6.69 17.84 2.19
CA ASP A 247 5.93 17.91 3.43
C ASP A 247 4.44 18.18 3.15
N ASP A 248 3.81 17.27 2.39
CA ASP A 248 2.37 17.30 2.14
C ASP A 248 1.68 16.13 2.86
N PRO A 249 0.65 16.36 3.70
CA PRO A 249 -0.13 15.30 4.33
C PRO A 249 -0.79 14.31 3.37
N LEU A 250 -0.98 14.69 2.09
CA LEU A 250 -1.52 13.82 1.04
C LEU A 250 -0.45 13.02 0.30
N TRP A 251 0.84 13.26 0.58
CA TRP A 251 1.93 12.54 -0.06
C TRP A 251 1.83 11.04 0.27
N PRO A 252 1.79 10.15 -0.75
CA PRO A 252 1.42 8.76 -0.52
C PRO A 252 2.58 7.84 -0.16
N ALA A 253 3.83 8.25 -0.40
CA ALA A 253 5.00 7.47 0.02
C ALA A 253 5.40 7.86 1.45
N PRO A 254 5.78 6.91 2.30
CA PRO A 254 6.17 7.21 3.67
C PRO A 254 7.47 8.00 3.69
N ARG A 255 7.69 8.79 4.75
CA ARG A 255 9.04 9.30 5.04
C ARG A 255 9.93 8.10 5.41
N ARG A 256 11.22 8.17 5.05
CA ARG A 256 12.23 7.18 5.46
C ARG A 256 12.11 6.84 6.95
N GLY A 257 12.16 5.55 7.27
CA GLY A 257 12.05 5.02 8.64
C GLY A 257 10.62 4.96 9.18
N LEU A 258 9.62 5.47 8.46
CA LEU A 258 8.20 5.37 8.80
C LEU A 258 7.42 4.44 7.85
N ALA A 259 8.12 3.74 6.95
CA ALA A 259 7.54 2.69 6.13
C ALA A 259 7.31 1.43 6.98
N GLY A 260 6.07 0.96 7.05
CA GLY A 260 5.67 -0.34 7.61
C GLY A 260 6.26 -0.74 8.97
N ALA A 261 5.47 -0.67 10.04
CA ALA A 261 5.83 -1.24 11.34
C ALA A 261 4.67 -2.08 11.88
N SER A 262 4.94 -3.07 12.73
CA SER A 262 3.94 -3.92 13.38
C SER A 262 4.55 -4.72 14.53
N ASN A 263 3.71 -5.35 15.35
CA ASN A 263 4.09 -6.48 16.18
C ASN A 263 3.20 -7.70 15.84
N ALA A 264 3.76 -8.91 15.90
CA ALA A 264 3.00 -10.14 15.99
C ALA A 264 3.65 -11.10 16.98
N TRP A 265 2.82 -11.82 17.72
CA TRP A 265 3.21 -12.81 18.70
C TRP A 265 2.30 -14.03 18.61
N SER A 266 2.87 -15.22 18.58
CA SER A 266 2.11 -16.45 18.72
C SER A 266 2.72 -17.40 19.74
N ALA A 267 1.86 -18.10 20.47
CA ALA A 267 2.24 -19.07 21.48
C ALA A 267 1.55 -20.41 21.24
N ALA A 268 2.32 -21.49 21.33
CA ALA A 268 1.84 -22.86 21.21
C ALA A 268 1.04 -23.26 22.47
N PRO A 269 0.25 -24.35 22.42
CA PRO A 269 -0.53 -24.83 23.57
C PRO A 269 0.30 -25.00 24.85
N SER A 270 1.54 -25.48 24.73
CA SER A 270 2.47 -25.67 25.86
C SER A 270 2.91 -24.38 26.56
N ARG A 271 2.64 -23.22 25.95
CA ARG A 271 2.99 -21.88 26.44
C ARG A 271 1.76 -21.06 26.86
N SER A 272 0.57 -21.67 26.83
CA SER A 272 -0.70 -21.03 27.17
C SER A 272 -1.33 -21.69 28.38
N ALA A 273 -1.73 -20.89 29.37
CA ALA A 273 -2.41 -21.40 30.57
C ALA A 273 -3.73 -22.12 30.24
N ALA A 274 -4.39 -21.74 29.14
CA ALA A 274 -5.63 -22.36 28.66
C ALA A 274 -5.40 -23.62 27.80
N GLY A 275 -4.14 -23.95 27.48
CA GLY A 275 -3.82 -25.12 26.65
C GLY A 275 -4.19 -24.99 25.17
N GLY A 276 -4.49 -23.78 24.68
CA GLY A 276 -4.73 -23.49 23.26
C GLY A 276 -3.65 -22.56 22.68
N THR A 277 -3.57 -22.46 21.36
CA THR A 277 -2.72 -21.48 20.70
C THR A 277 -3.20 -20.05 20.96
N LEU A 278 -2.27 -19.10 20.94
CA LEU A 278 -2.55 -17.67 21.05
C LEU A 278 -1.92 -16.94 19.89
N LEU A 279 -2.60 -15.91 19.37
CA LEU A 279 -2.08 -14.95 18.41
C LEU A 279 -2.45 -13.54 18.86
N ALA A 280 -1.45 -12.65 18.89
CA ALA A 280 -1.63 -11.22 19.04
C ALA A 280 -0.98 -10.53 17.84
N ASN A 281 -1.73 -9.70 17.12
CA ASN A 281 -1.21 -8.92 16.00
C ASN A 281 -1.61 -7.45 16.17
N ASP A 282 -0.65 -6.56 15.95
CA ASP A 282 -0.72 -5.14 16.23
C ASP A 282 -0.02 -4.35 15.10
N PRO A 283 -0.70 -4.14 13.95
CA PRO A 283 -0.14 -3.41 12.81
C PRO A 283 -0.02 -1.90 13.08
N HIS A 284 1.13 -1.31 12.77
CA HIS A 284 1.41 0.12 12.94
C HIS A 284 1.50 0.83 11.59
N LEU A 285 0.45 1.57 11.25
CA LEU A 285 0.38 2.39 10.05
C LEU A 285 0.22 3.87 10.42
N GLY A 286 0.34 4.75 9.44
CA GLY A 286 0.22 6.21 9.64
C GLY A 286 -1.07 6.60 10.36
N PHE A 287 -0.94 7.43 11.40
CA PHE A 287 -2.06 7.91 12.20
C PHE A 287 -2.96 8.82 11.35
N SER A 288 -4.25 8.49 11.29
CA SER A 288 -5.24 9.21 10.50
C SER A 288 -6.61 9.14 11.16
N ALA A 289 -7.47 10.11 10.86
CA ALA A 289 -8.86 10.13 11.29
C ALA A 289 -9.74 10.27 10.03
N PRO A 290 -10.53 9.24 9.66
CA PRO A 290 -10.60 7.93 10.31
C PRO A 290 -9.32 7.09 10.08
N VAL A 291 -9.05 6.15 11.00
CA VAL A 291 -7.92 5.20 10.88
C VAL A 291 -8.11 4.30 9.66
N ILE A 292 -7.02 3.76 9.10
CA ILE A 292 -7.07 2.93 7.88
C ILE A 292 -7.79 1.59 8.09
N TRP A 293 -7.69 1.01 9.28
CA TRP A 293 -8.33 -0.25 9.61
C TRP A 293 -9.84 -0.08 9.84
N TYR A 294 -10.60 -1.04 9.34
CA TYR A 294 -12.05 -1.15 9.53
C TYR A 294 -12.36 -2.56 10.04
N LEU A 295 -13.05 -2.69 11.16
CA LEU A 295 -13.38 -4.01 11.71
C LEU A 295 -14.67 -4.52 11.09
N ALA A 296 -14.74 -5.81 10.77
CA ALA A 296 -15.96 -6.44 10.27
C ALA A 296 -16.03 -7.93 10.66
N ARG A 297 -17.24 -8.47 10.71
CA ARG A 297 -17.52 -9.92 10.67
C ARG A 297 -18.25 -10.25 9.39
N LEU A 298 -17.79 -11.28 8.69
CA LEU A 298 -18.37 -11.82 7.47
C LEU A 298 -18.88 -13.23 7.75
N GLN A 299 -20.15 -13.51 7.50
CA GLN A 299 -20.73 -14.84 7.57
C GLN A 299 -20.54 -15.58 6.24
N LEU A 300 -19.32 -16.06 5.98
CA LEU A 300 -19.06 -16.80 4.75
C LEU A 300 -19.59 -18.24 4.83
N THR A 301 -19.85 -18.86 3.68
CA THR A 301 -20.32 -20.25 3.53
C THR A 301 -19.36 -21.25 4.19
N ARG A 302 -18.06 -20.94 4.18
CA ARG A 302 -17.00 -21.73 4.83
C ARG A 302 -16.90 -21.51 6.35
N GLY A 303 -17.65 -20.55 6.89
CA GLY A 303 -17.71 -20.17 8.29
C GLY A 303 -17.44 -18.68 8.52
N ASP A 304 -17.72 -18.22 9.73
CA ASP A 304 -17.49 -16.83 10.13
C ASP A 304 -16.02 -16.43 10.05
N VAL A 305 -15.77 -15.24 9.49
CA VAL A 305 -14.46 -14.57 9.50
C VAL A 305 -14.61 -13.22 10.18
N ILE A 306 -13.76 -12.92 11.17
CA ILE A 306 -13.80 -11.68 11.96
C ILE A 306 -12.40 -11.08 12.00
N GLY A 307 -12.28 -9.78 11.73
CA GLY A 307 -11.00 -9.09 11.84
C GLY A 307 -11.02 -7.70 11.24
N ALA A 308 -9.84 -7.20 10.86
CA ALA A 308 -9.66 -5.91 10.23
C ALA A 308 -9.49 -6.02 8.71
N THR A 309 -10.27 -5.22 8.01
CA THR A 309 -10.21 -4.92 6.57
C THR A 309 -9.62 -3.52 6.37
N ILE A 310 -9.41 -3.14 5.10
CA ILE A 310 -9.17 -1.76 4.68
C ILE A 310 -10.34 -1.36 3.77
N PRO A 311 -10.97 -0.18 3.96
CA PRO A 311 -12.02 0.29 3.06
C PRO A 311 -11.55 0.34 1.61
N GLY A 312 -12.18 -0.45 0.75
CA GLY A 312 -11.77 -0.69 -0.64
C GLY A 312 -11.14 -2.05 -0.91
N ILE A 313 -10.82 -2.86 0.11
CA ILE A 313 -10.26 -4.21 -0.07
C ILE A 313 -11.28 -5.25 0.45
N PRO A 314 -11.77 -6.19 -0.39
CA PRO A 314 -12.72 -7.23 0.02
C PRO A 314 -12.03 -8.41 0.71
N ALA A 315 -11.19 -8.14 1.72
CA ALA A 315 -10.49 -9.17 2.48
C ALA A 315 -10.24 -8.73 3.92
N VAL A 316 -10.33 -9.69 4.85
CA VAL A 316 -9.89 -9.53 6.23
C VAL A 316 -8.39 -9.83 6.29
N LEU A 317 -7.57 -8.78 6.31
CA LEU A 317 -6.10 -8.90 6.21
C LEU A 317 -5.46 -9.43 7.50
N THR A 318 -6.08 -9.15 8.65
CA THR A 318 -5.69 -9.70 9.96
C THR A 318 -6.94 -10.04 10.74
N GLY A 319 -7.01 -11.24 11.30
CA GLY A 319 -8.24 -11.74 11.88
C GLY A 319 -8.21 -13.23 12.17
N ARG A 320 -9.41 -13.81 12.23
CA ARG A 320 -9.59 -15.24 12.45
C ARG A 320 -10.88 -15.76 11.84
N SER A 321 -10.87 -17.05 11.55
CA SER A 321 -12.06 -17.89 11.42
C SER A 321 -12.30 -18.67 12.71
N ALA A 322 -13.19 -19.67 12.66
CA ALA A 322 -13.35 -20.63 13.75
C ALA A 322 -12.16 -21.60 13.88
N ARG A 323 -11.34 -21.77 12.83
CA ARG A 323 -10.30 -22.81 12.76
C ARG A 323 -8.87 -22.25 12.67
N LEU A 324 -8.72 -21.02 12.17
CA LEU A 324 -7.43 -20.40 11.90
C LEU A 324 -7.43 -18.94 12.36
N GLY A 325 -6.36 -18.47 12.97
CA GLY A 325 -6.05 -17.06 13.16
C GLY A 325 -4.84 -16.65 12.33
N TRP A 326 -4.86 -15.44 11.77
CA TRP A 326 -3.75 -14.89 11.00
C TRP A 326 -3.51 -13.42 11.30
N GLY A 327 -2.25 -13.00 11.16
CA GLY A 327 -1.84 -11.61 11.34
C GLY A 327 -0.65 -11.27 10.47
N LEU A 328 -0.45 -9.98 10.22
CA LEU A 328 0.57 -9.49 9.30
C LEU A 328 1.53 -8.55 10.03
N THR A 329 2.80 -8.64 9.66
CA THR A 329 3.81 -7.64 9.97
C THR A 329 4.64 -7.36 8.73
N SER A 330 5.06 -6.11 8.50
CA SER A 330 5.93 -5.75 7.38
C SER A 330 7.21 -6.61 7.37
N SER A 331 7.52 -7.19 6.22
CA SER A 331 8.64 -8.13 6.03
C SER A 331 10.01 -7.44 5.93
N TYR A 332 10.01 -6.18 5.52
CA TYR A 332 11.22 -5.45 5.08
C TYR A 332 11.96 -6.12 3.92
N LEU A 333 11.31 -7.01 3.16
CA LEU A 333 11.90 -7.60 1.97
C LEU A 333 12.45 -6.51 1.06
N ASP A 334 13.71 -6.66 0.67
CA ASP A 334 14.34 -5.87 -0.38
C ASP A 334 13.81 -6.34 -1.74
N ASP A 335 12.72 -5.70 -2.16
CA ASP A 335 12.05 -5.92 -3.43
C ASP A 335 11.98 -4.68 -4.33
N GLN A 336 12.87 -3.71 -4.10
CA GLN A 336 13.06 -2.53 -4.96
C GLN A 336 14.52 -2.46 -5.37
N ASP A 337 14.80 -2.32 -6.68
CA ASP A 337 16.14 -1.98 -7.18
C ASP A 337 16.04 -0.74 -8.08
N LEU A 338 16.90 0.25 -7.83
CA LEU A 338 17.10 1.36 -8.75
C LEU A 338 18.14 1.01 -9.81
N HIS A 339 17.79 1.23 -11.08
CA HIS A 339 18.71 1.09 -12.19
C HIS A 339 19.01 2.44 -12.83
N ILE A 340 20.30 2.76 -12.96
CA ILE A 340 20.76 3.89 -13.76
C ILE A 340 20.84 3.41 -15.21
N GLU A 341 20.02 4.01 -16.06
CA GLU A 341 19.86 3.65 -17.47
C GLU A 341 20.64 4.65 -18.33
N GLN A 342 21.58 4.16 -19.14
CA GLN A 342 22.38 5.01 -20.03
C GLN A 342 21.58 5.35 -21.29
N LEU A 343 21.42 6.63 -21.59
CA LEU A 343 20.76 7.08 -22.81
C LEU A 343 21.67 6.91 -24.03
N ASN A 344 21.09 6.66 -25.20
CA ASN A 344 21.82 6.76 -26.46
C ASN A 344 22.19 8.24 -26.71
N PRO A 345 23.50 8.56 -26.85
CA PRO A 345 23.94 9.94 -27.08
C PRO A 345 23.43 10.53 -28.40
N ASP A 346 23.14 9.70 -29.40
CA ASP A 346 22.62 10.12 -30.71
C ASP A 346 21.08 10.17 -30.73
N ASN A 347 20.41 9.46 -29.82
CA ASN A 347 18.94 9.39 -29.74
C ASN A 347 18.45 9.19 -28.29
N PRO A 348 18.11 10.25 -27.53
CA PRO A 348 17.72 10.14 -26.12
C PRO A 348 16.37 9.46 -25.87
N GLU A 349 15.67 8.99 -26.92
CA GLU A 349 14.50 8.11 -26.82
C GLU A 349 14.88 6.62 -26.78
N GLU A 350 16.18 6.30 -26.75
CA GLU A 350 16.73 4.97 -26.57
C GLU A 350 17.62 4.92 -25.33
N TYR A 351 17.70 3.73 -24.73
CA TYR A 351 18.58 3.42 -23.61
C TYR A 351 19.37 2.14 -23.89
N LEU A 352 20.53 2.01 -23.25
CA LEU A 352 21.41 0.86 -23.41
C LEU A 352 20.85 -0.35 -22.66
N THR A 353 20.74 -1.47 -23.36
CA THR A 353 20.44 -2.80 -22.81
C THR A 353 21.69 -3.69 -22.95
N PRO A 354 21.73 -4.89 -22.32
CA PRO A 354 22.81 -5.85 -22.55
C PRO A 354 22.99 -6.21 -24.05
N GLU A 355 21.93 -6.11 -24.85
CA GLU A 355 21.91 -6.41 -26.29
C GLU A 355 22.15 -5.19 -27.19
N GLY A 356 22.29 -3.99 -26.64
CA GLY A 356 22.48 -2.73 -27.38
C GLY A 356 21.39 -1.68 -27.10
N PHE A 357 21.36 -0.59 -27.87
CA PHE A 357 20.36 0.45 -27.67
C PHE A 357 18.96 0.00 -28.06
N LYS A 358 17.97 0.29 -27.20
CA LYS A 358 16.56 -0.06 -27.39
C LYS A 358 15.68 1.15 -27.11
N PRO A 359 14.59 1.39 -27.89
CA PRO A 359 13.65 2.46 -27.59
C PRO A 359 12.92 2.22 -26.26
N PHE A 360 12.60 3.30 -25.55
CA PHE A 360 11.68 3.24 -24.42
C PHE A 360 10.28 2.80 -24.89
N GLU A 361 9.60 1.94 -24.14
CA GLU A 361 8.14 1.90 -24.22
C GLU A 361 7.62 3.25 -23.70
N SER A 362 6.78 3.93 -24.47
CA SER A 362 6.34 5.29 -24.16
C SER A 362 4.84 5.47 -24.33
N ARG A 363 4.23 6.23 -23.41
CA ARG A 363 2.79 6.50 -23.44
C ARG A 363 2.48 7.93 -22.97
N PRO A 364 1.65 8.70 -23.71
CA PRO A 364 1.15 9.97 -23.20
C PRO A 364 0.14 9.73 -22.06
N SER A 365 0.17 10.56 -21.04
CA SER A 365 -0.81 10.57 -19.95
C SER A 365 -1.22 11.99 -19.61
N ILE A 366 -2.53 12.27 -19.60
CA ILE A 366 -3.07 13.59 -19.28
C ILE A 366 -3.39 13.62 -17.78
N ILE A 367 -3.03 14.72 -17.11
CA ILE A 367 -3.46 15.06 -15.75
C ILE A 367 -4.36 16.30 -15.84
N ASP A 368 -5.61 16.13 -15.48
CA ASP A 368 -6.58 17.20 -15.32
C ASP A 368 -6.37 17.92 -13.98
N ILE A 369 -6.45 19.25 -13.98
CA ILE A 369 -6.11 20.08 -12.82
C ILE A 369 -7.25 21.06 -12.54
N LYS A 370 -7.78 21.04 -11.32
CA LYS A 370 -8.81 22.00 -10.91
C LYS A 370 -8.28 23.43 -10.98
N GLY A 371 -8.95 24.27 -11.77
CA GLY A 371 -8.62 25.68 -11.90
C GLY A 371 -7.36 25.98 -12.73
N ALA A 372 -6.83 25.01 -13.47
CA ALA A 372 -5.69 25.19 -14.38
C ALA A 372 -5.83 24.31 -15.64
N PRO A 373 -5.13 24.63 -16.75
CA PRO A 373 -5.10 23.75 -17.93
C PRO A 373 -4.50 22.37 -17.59
N PRO A 374 -4.95 21.29 -18.26
CA PRO A 374 -4.37 19.97 -18.07
C PRO A 374 -2.91 19.93 -18.54
N ILE A 375 -2.13 19.00 -17.98
CA ILE A 375 -0.76 18.74 -18.43
C ILE A 375 -0.65 17.34 -19.05
N THR A 376 0.17 17.21 -20.09
CA THR A 376 0.50 15.93 -20.71
C THR A 376 1.88 15.49 -20.25
N LEU A 377 1.98 14.28 -19.71
CA LEU A 377 3.23 13.61 -19.37
C LEU A 377 3.57 12.58 -20.45
N THR A 378 4.85 12.45 -20.77
CA THR A 378 5.36 11.27 -21.46
C THR A 378 5.87 10.29 -20.41
N LEU A 379 5.12 9.21 -20.22
CA LEU A 379 5.51 8.08 -19.38
C LEU A 379 6.45 7.19 -20.19
N ARG A 380 7.49 6.65 -19.55
CA ARG A 380 8.51 5.81 -20.18
C ARG A 380 8.81 4.58 -19.33
N TRP A 381 9.06 3.46 -19.98
CA TRP A 381 9.50 2.22 -19.34
C TRP A 381 10.74 1.68 -20.05
N THR A 382 11.69 1.21 -19.24
CA THR A 382 12.75 0.30 -19.67
C THR A 382 12.30 -1.14 -19.42
N GLU A 383 13.13 -2.11 -19.79
CA GLU A 383 12.90 -3.51 -19.43
C GLU A 383 13.04 -3.78 -17.92
N ASN A 384 13.66 -2.87 -17.16
CA ASN A 384 13.75 -2.98 -15.70
C ASN A 384 12.52 -2.37 -15.01
N GLY A 385 11.92 -1.33 -15.59
CA GLY A 385 10.67 -0.78 -15.08
C GLY A 385 10.38 0.67 -15.52
N PRO A 386 9.40 1.34 -14.87
CA PRO A 386 9.07 2.72 -15.17
C PRO A 386 10.24 3.66 -14.88
N VAL A 387 10.42 4.65 -15.74
CA VAL A 387 11.40 5.72 -15.55
C VAL A 387 10.83 6.78 -14.61
N LEU A 388 11.55 7.01 -13.50
CA LEU A 388 11.21 8.00 -12.49
C LEU A 388 11.83 9.37 -12.80
N PRO A 389 11.20 10.49 -12.41
CA PRO A 389 11.78 11.82 -12.55
C PRO A 389 12.96 12.00 -11.61
N GLY A 390 13.99 12.72 -12.05
CA GLY A 390 15.10 13.13 -11.18
C GLY A 390 14.64 13.93 -9.94
N SER A 391 13.57 14.71 -10.08
CA SER A 391 13.01 15.52 -8.98
C SER A 391 12.39 14.69 -7.85
N ASP A 392 12.03 13.45 -8.12
CA ASP A 392 11.38 12.57 -7.14
C ASP A 392 12.47 11.88 -6.32
N PHE A 393 12.27 11.76 -5.01
CA PHE A 393 13.19 11.07 -4.08
C PHE A 393 14.66 11.53 -4.17
N ALA A 394 14.93 12.74 -4.64
CA ALA A 394 16.27 13.27 -4.89
C ALA A 394 17.10 12.43 -5.90
N LEU A 395 16.46 11.73 -6.83
CA LEU A 395 17.14 10.89 -7.82
C LEU A 395 18.13 11.67 -8.70
N GLU A 396 17.88 12.96 -8.96
CA GLU A 396 18.80 13.85 -9.68
C GLU A 396 20.18 13.99 -9.02
N THR A 397 20.26 13.77 -7.70
CA THR A 397 21.52 13.86 -6.94
C THR A 397 22.45 12.67 -7.17
N ILE A 398 21.92 11.56 -7.69
CA ILE A 398 22.66 10.30 -7.91
C ILE A 398 22.65 9.85 -9.38
N THR A 399 22.01 10.63 -10.26
CA THR A 399 21.89 10.33 -11.70
C THR A 399 22.96 11.08 -12.50
N PRO A 400 23.88 10.40 -13.19
CA PRO A 400 24.89 11.06 -14.02
C PRO A 400 24.29 11.75 -15.27
N PRO A 401 24.97 12.74 -15.86
CA PRO A 401 24.56 13.28 -17.16
C PRO A 401 24.42 12.18 -18.21
N GLY A 402 23.41 12.30 -19.09
CA GLY A 402 23.14 11.28 -20.11
C GLY A 402 22.50 10.00 -19.59
N HIS A 403 21.96 10.00 -18.36
CA HIS A 403 21.29 8.85 -17.76
C HIS A 403 19.90 9.22 -17.22
N VAL A 404 19.07 8.21 -17.00
CA VAL A 404 17.79 8.28 -16.28
C VAL A 404 17.72 7.14 -15.26
N VAL A 405 16.75 7.18 -14.33
CA VAL A 405 16.57 6.12 -13.33
C VAL A 405 15.28 5.36 -13.60
N SER A 406 15.36 4.04 -13.63
CA SER A 406 14.20 3.14 -13.63
C SER A 406 14.09 2.38 -12.30
N LEU A 407 12.90 1.88 -11.99
CA LEU A 407 12.62 1.13 -10.76
C LEU A 407 12.12 -0.27 -11.09
N SER A 408 12.86 -1.29 -10.65
CA SER A 408 12.34 -2.66 -10.52
C SER A 408 11.60 -2.78 -9.18
N TRP A 409 10.35 -3.24 -9.19
CA TRP A 409 9.58 -3.41 -7.95
C TRP A 409 8.47 -4.46 -8.11
N THR A 410 8.31 -5.37 -7.15
CA THR A 410 7.33 -6.47 -7.20
C THR A 410 5.88 -5.99 -7.29
N ALA A 411 5.54 -4.84 -6.67
CA ALA A 411 4.20 -4.26 -6.77
C ALA A 411 3.86 -3.76 -8.19
N LEU A 412 4.87 -3.65 -9.06
CA LEU A 412 4.70 -3.33 -10.47
C LEU A 412 4.33 -4.55 -11.32
N SER A 413 4.15 -5.74 -10.73
CA SER A 413 3.68 -6.91 -11.45
C SER A 413 2.28 -6.68 -12.03
N PRO A 414 2.07 -6.91 -13.35
CA PRO A 414 0.75 -6.93 -13.97
C PRO A 414 0.00 -8.25 -13.71
N ARG A 415 0.65 -9.22 -13.06
CA ARG A 415 0.09 -10.54 -12.75
C ARG A 415 0.04 -10.73 -11.23
N ASP A 416 -0.52 -9.76 -10.52
CA ASP A 416 -0.53 -9.73 -9.06
C ASP A 416 -1.72 -10.51 -8.48
N THR A 417 -1.47 -11.71 -7.97
CA THR A 417 -2.48 -12.60 -7.37
C THR A 417 -2.61 -12.45 -5.85
N SER A 418 -2.07 -11.38 -5.26
CA SER A 418 -2.02 -11.21 -3.80
C SER A 418 -3.39 -11.16 -3.14
N LEU A 419 -4.39 -10.56 -3.78
CA LEU A 419 -5.75 -10.54 -3.25
C LEU A 419 -6.39 -11.94 -3.26
N SER A 420 -6.14 -12.73 -4.32
CA SER A 420 -6.60 -14.13 -4.37
C SER A 420 -6.01 -14.96 -3.22
N ALA A 421 -4.71 -14.82 -2.98
CA ALA A 421 -4.07 -15.47 -1.84
C ALA A 421 -4.65 -15.00 -0.48
N ALA A 422 -4.92 -13.70 -0.32
CA ALA A 422 -5.52 -13.16 0.90
C ALA A 422 -6.93 -13.70 1.18
N ILE A 423 -7.78 -13.79 0.14
CA ILE A 423 -9.12 -14.38 0.25
C ILE A 423 -9.03 -15.88 0.54
N ALA A 424 -8.11 -16.61 -0.10
CA ALA A 424 -7.90 -18.02 0.16
C ALA A 424 -7.48 -18.31 1.61
N VAL A 425 -6.64 -17.45 2.22
CA VAL A 425 -6.26 -17.57 3.65
C VAL A 425 -7.48 -17.47 4.57
N MET A 426 -8.48 -16.62 4.24
CA MET A 426 -9.72 -16.52 5.03
C MET A 426 -10.50 -17.84 5.07
N GLY A 427 -10.36 -18.66 4.03
CA GLY A 427 -10.99 -19.98 3.91
C GLY A 427 -10.19 -21.15 4.46
N ALA A 428 -8.90 -20.97 4.75
CA ALA A 428 -8.01 -22.05 5.17
C ALA A 428 -8.38 -22.58 6.57
N GLY A 429 -8.31 -23.91 6.73
CA GLY A 429 -8.65 -24.62 7.96
C GLY A 429 -7.46 -25.00 8.83
N THR A 430 -6.23 -24.93 8.31
CA THR A 430 -4.99 -25.32 9.01
C THR A 430 -3.85 -24.38 8.68
N VAL A 431 -2.81 -24.38 9.52
CA VAL A 431 -1.58 -23.63 9.26
C VAL A 431 -0.94 -24.03 7.93
N GLN A 432 -0.88 -25.33 7.61
CA GLN A 432 -0.23 -25.82 6.39
C GLN A 432 -1.01 -25.41 5.13
N GLU A 433 -2.34 -25.49 5.17
CA GLU A 433 -3.19 -25.03 4.07
C GLU A 433 -3.01 -23.53 3.85
N ALA A 434 -2.99 -22.72 4.92
CA ALA A 434 -2.77 -21.28 4.85
C ALA A 434 -1.40 -20.93 4.24
N ILE A 435 -0.34 -21.66 4.60
CA ILE A 435 0.99 -21.51 3.98
C ILE A 435 0.93 -21.86 2.49
N ALA A 436 0.29 -22.97 2.12
CA ALA A 436 0.21 -23.41 0.73
C ALA A 436 -0.53 -22.40 -0.18
N VAL A 437 -1.70 -21.92 0.23
CA VAL A 437 -2.46 -20.94 -0.57
C VAL A 437 -1.79 -19.56 -0.62
N SER A 438 -0.90 -19.27 0.33
CA SER A 438 -0.14 -18.01 0.37
C SER A 438 1.00 -17.93 -0.66
N GLU A 439 1.31 -19.02 -1.38
CA GLU A 439 2.30 -19.02 -2.47
C GLU A 439 1.96 -17.99 -3.57
N GLY A 440 0.66 -17.82 -3.83
CA GLY A 440 0.12 -16.87 -4.79
C GLY A 440 0.26 -15.40 -4.37
N TYR A 441 0.76 -15.11 -3.17
CA TYR A 441 0.95 -13.73 -2.72
C TYR A 441 2.20 -13.12 -3.36
N ILE A 442 2.05 -11.98 -4.04
CA ILE A 442 3.10 -11.31 -4.81
C ILE A 442 3.63 -10.06 -4.10
N ALA A 443 2.76 -9.09 -3.78
CA ALA A 443 3.14 -7.82 -3.20
C ALA A 443 1.95 -7.11 -2.48
N PRO A 444 2.20 -6.26 -1.48
CA PRO A 444 3.48 -6.10 -0.79
C PRO A 444 3.81 -7.31 0.09
N SER A 445 5.06 -7.72 0.12
CA SER A 445 5.47 -8.85 0.98
C SER A 445 5.20 -8.58 2.47
N GLN A 446 4.88 -9.64 3.22
CA GLN A 446 4.55 -9.60 4.65
C GLN A 446 5.13 -10.82 5.36
N ASN A 447 5.33 -10.73 6.66
CA ASN A 447 5.42 -11.92 7.50
C ASN A 447 4.01 -12.27 7.97
N LEU A 448 3.50 -13.40 7.49
CA LEU A 448 2.22 -13.98 7.85
C LEU A 448 2.38 -14.85 9.10
N SER A 449 1.88 -14.37 10.23
CA SER A 449 1.77 -15.16 11.46
C SER A 449 0.47 -15.96 11.45
N LEU A 450 0.53 -17.24 11.77
CA LEU A 450 -0.59 -18.18 11.70
C LEU A 450 -0.72 -18.97 12.98
N VAL A 451 -1.95 -19.23 13.41
CA VAL A 451 -2.27 -20.19 14.47
C VAL A 451 -3.49 -21.02 14.09
N ASP A 452 -3.41 -22.34 14.20
CA ASP A 452 -4.57 -23.22 14.26
C ASP A 452 -4.72 -23.79 15.68
N GLN A 453 -5.57 -24.78 15.91
CA GLN A 453 -5.80 -25.34 17.26
C GLN A 453 -4.53 -25.83 17.96
N ASN A 454 -3.52 -26.30 17.22
CA ASN A 454 -2.35 -26.97 17.76
C ASN A 454 -1.02 -26.35 17.32
N THR A 455 -1.01 -25.66 16.18
CA THR A 455 0.20 -25.25 15.48
C THR A 455 0.28 -23.73 15.44
N ILE A 456 1.49 -23.22 15.65
CA ILE A 456 1.84 -21.83 15.33
C ILE A 456 2.84 -21.81 14.18
N ALA A 457 2.76 -20.82 13.31
CA ALA A 457 3.75 -20.60 12.28
C ALA A 457 3.94 -19.13 11.94
N MET A 458 5.06 -18.85 11.27
CA MET A 458 5.33 -17.58 10.60
C MET A 458 5.96 -17.86 9.24
N LYS A 459 5.42 -17.26 8.18
CA LYS A 459 5.90 -17.43 6.81
C LYS A 459 6.07 -16.06 6.15
N LEU A 460 7.21 -15.84 5.49
CA LEU A 460 7.35 -14.70 4.58
C LEU A 460 6.54 -14.99 3.29
N ILE A 461 5.52 -14.16 3.06
CA ILE A 461 4.68 -14.18 1.86
C ILE A 461 5.05 -12.99 0.97
N GLY A 462 4.95 -13.16 -0.35
CA GLY A 462 5.43 -12.20 -1.34
C GLY A 462 6.47 -12.79 -2.30
N ALA A 463 6.70 -12.08 -3.40
CA ALA A 463 7.69 -12.41 -4.40
C ALA A 463 9.07 -11.89 -4.00
N VAL A 464 10.00 -12.79 -3.67
CA VAL A 464 11.40 -12.44 -3.45
C VAL A 464 12.10 -12.36 -4.81
N PRO A 465 12.71 -11.23 -5.21
CA PRO A 465 13.42 -11.15 -6.48
C PRO A 465 14.68 -12.02 -6.45
N GLN A 466 14.90 -12.79 -7.50
CA GLN A 466 16.13 -13.55 -7.69
C GLN A 466 17.20 -12.65 -8.33
N ARG A 467 18.35 -12.49 -7.67
CA ARG A 467 19.45 -11.64 -8.12
C ARG A 467 20.70 -12.48 -8.43
N ASP A 468 21.54 -12.02 -9.36
CA ASP A 468 22.83 -12.67 -9.66
C ASP A 468 23.81 -12.47 -8.49
N PRO A 469 24.57 -13.50 -8.04
CA PRO A 469 25.59 -13.35 -7.01
C PRO A 469 26.65 -12.26 -7.29
N ASN A 470 26.87 -11.90 -8.56
CA ASN A 470 27.81 -10.89 -9.00
C ASN A 470 27.20 -9.49 -9.15
N HIS A 471 25.96 -9.28 -8.68
CA HIS A 471 25.31 -7.97 -8.67
C HIS A 471 26.20 -6.92 -7.98
N GLN A 472 26.51 -5.83 -8.69
CA GLN A 472 27.57 -4.91 -8.26
C GLN A 472 27.29 -4.27 -6.90
N SER A 473 26.07 -3.76 -6.69
CA SER A 473 25.67 -3.12 -5.44
C SER A 473 24.96 -4.05 -4.45
N GLN A 474 24.75 -5.33 -4.81
CA GLN A 474 23.93 -6.27 -4.03
C GLN A 474 22.52 -5.75 -3.68
N GLY A 475 21.92 -4.85 -4.48
CA GLY A 475 20.63 -4.20 -4.19
C GLY A 475 20.69 -3.04 -3.19
N ARG A 476 21.88 -2.67 -2.70
CA ARG A 476 22.03 -1.66 -1.63
C ARG A 476 22.13 -0.23 -2.13
N MET A 477 22.41 -0.05 -3.41
CA MET A 477 22.59 1.23 -4.08
C MET A 477 22.18 1.08 -5.55
N PRO A 478 21.86 2.19 -6.25
CA PRO A 478 21.52 2.13 -7.65
C PRO A 478 22.64 1.47 -8.47
N SER A 479 22.25 0.71 -9.48
CA SER A 479 23.19 -0.09 -10.28
C SER A 479 23.02 0.17 -11.77
N PRO A 480 24.06 -0.03 -12.61
CA PRO A 480 23.92 0.08 -14.07
C PRO A 480 22.85 -0.86 -14.63
N GLY A 481 21.82 -0.32 -15.28
CA GLY A 481 20.68 -1.08 -15.82
C GLY A 481 21.00 -1.89 -17.08
N TRP A 482 22.07 -1.53 -17.79
CA TRP A 482 22.53 -2.20 -19.01
C TRP A 482 23.39 -3.45 -18.75
N ARG A 483 23.69 -3.76 -17.49
CA ARG A 483 24.47 -4.95 -17.12
C ARG A 483 23.55 -6.07 -16.70
N ALA A 484 23.68 -7.24 -17.34
CA ALA A 484 22.82 -8.40 -17.08
C ALA A 484 22.90 -8.86 -15.61
N GLU A 485 24.06 -8.74 -14.95
CA GLU A 485 24.27 -9.18 -13.56
C GLU A 485 23.51 -8.31 -12.54
N ASN A 486 23.10 -7.10 -12.92
CA ASN A 486 22.35 -6.19 -12.06
C ASN A 486 20.83 -6.30 -12.26
N ARG A 487 20.35 -7.18 -13.14
CA ARG A 487 18.92 -7.33 -13.45
C ARG A 487 18.33 -8.51 -12.69
N TRP A 488 17.03 -8.45 -12.40
CA TRP A 488 16.34 -9.58 -11.77
C TRP A 488 16.27 -10.78 -12.72
N LEU A 489 16.60 -11.96 -12.21
CA LEU A 489 16.51 -13.23 -12.92
C LEU A 489 15.11 -13.87 -12.82
N GLY A 490 14.16 -13.17 -12.19
CA GLY A 490 12.82 -13.63 -11.91
C GLY A 490 12.50 -13.57 -10.42
N ARG A 491 11.61 -14.45 -9.97
CA ARG A 491 11.23 -14.62 -8.56
C ARG A 491 11.88 -15.89 -8.02
N ALA A 492 12.47 -15.81 -6.83
CA ALA A 492 12.97 -16.98 -6.12
C ALA A 492 11.82 -17.95 -5.74
N PRO A 493 12.08 -19.26 -5.65
CA PRO A 493 11.07 -20.24 -5.25
C PRO A 493 10.43 -19.89 -3.90
N TYR A 494 9.09 -20.01 -3.79
CA TYR A 494 8.37 -19.72 -2.54
C TYR A 494 8.79 -20.62 -1.36
N ALA A 495 9.26 -21.83 -1.66
CA ALA A 495 9.82 -22.74 -0.67
C ALA A 495 11.06 -22.16 0.04
N ASP A 496 11.80 -21.27 -0.61
CA ASP A 496 13.02 -20.67 -0.05
C ASP A 496 12.70 -19.49 0.89
N ASN A 497 11.50 -18.93 0.80
CA ASN A 497 11.04 -17.86 1.69
C ASN A 497 11.08 -18.33 3.16
N PRO A 498 11.61 -17.51 4.10
CA PRO A 498 11.70 -17.84 5.51
C PRO A 498 10.41 -18.40 6.09
N GLU A 499 10.54 -19.51 6.80
CA GLU A 499 9.42 -20.25 7.37
C GLU A 499 9.80 -20.81 8.74
N PHE A 500 8.88 -20.68 9.67
CA PHE A 500 9.02 -21.20 11.03
C PHE A 500 7.69 -21.87 11.40
N VAL A 501 7.69 -23.19 11.56
CA VAL A 501 6.50 -23.97 11.94
C VAL A 501 6.77 -24.72 13.23
N ALA A 502 5.87 -24.60 14.20
CA ALA A 502 5.93 -25.30 15.48
C ALA A 502 7.34 -25.30 16.13
N PRO A 503 7.93 -24.10 16.39
CA PRO A 503 9.28 -24.04 16.93
C PRO A 503 9.38 -24.77 18.28
N PRO A 504 10.51 -25.41 18.61
CA PRO A 504 10.67 -26.13 19.90
C PRO A 504 10.42 -25.24 21.12
N GLY A 505 10.73 -23.93 21.01
CA GLY A 505 10.47 -22.95 22.06
C GLY A 505 8.99 -22.68 22.32
N GLY A 506 8.09 -23.05 21.39
CA GLY A 506 6.65 -22.87 21.50
C GLY A 506 6.18 -21.41 21.39
N ILE A 507 7.04 -20.50 20.92
CA ILE A 507 6.72 -19.08 20.77
C ILE A 507 7.35 -18.56 19.46
N LEU A 508 6.61 -17.73 18.72
CA LEU A 508 7.12 -16.93 17.60
C LEU A 508 6.79 -15.46 17.84
N GLY A 509 7.69 -14.57 17.42
CA GLY A 509 7.47 -13.14 17.49
C GLY A 509 8.16 -12.42 16.34
N ASN A 510 7.52 -11.35 15.86
CA ASN A 510 8.11 -10.44 14.89
C ASN A 510 7.74 -8.99 15.25
N THR A 511 8.75 -8.12 15.29
CA THR A 511 8.57 -6.67 15.40
C THR A 511 9.27 -5.97 14.24
N ASN A 512 9.18 -6.56 13.05
CA ASN A 512 9.91 -6.19 11.84
C ASN A 512 11.44 -6.31 11.93
N ASN A 513 11.93 -7.07 12.91
CA ASN A 513 13.34 -7.40 13.07
C ASN A 513 13.82 -8.41 12.02
N LYS A 514 15.13 -8.45 11.80
CA LYS A 514 15.81 -9.47 10.99
C LYS A 514 15.42 -10.89 11.45
N MET A 515 14.99 -11.71 10.48
CA MET A 515 14.50 -13.08 10.73
C MET A 515 15.53 -14.17 10.41
N VAL A 516 16.37 -13.93 9.40
CA VAL A 516 17.36 -14.89 8.90
C VAL A 516 18.68 -14.18 8.60
N ASP A 517 19.80 -14.88 8.77
CA ASP A 517 21.14 -14.39 8.44
C ASP A 517 21.70 -15.19 7.26
N ARG A 518 21.24 -14.82 6.05
CA ARG A 518 21.69 -15.42 4.78
C ARG A 518 22.54 -14.40 4.01
N PRO A 519 23.66 -14.81 3.40
CA PRO A 519 24.45 -13.91 2.56
C PRO A 519 23.70 -13.57 1.27
N PHE A 520 24.09 -12.48 0.61
CA PHE A 520 23.66 -12.19 -0.75
C PHE A 520 24.08 -13.33 -1.71
N PRO A 521 23.23 -13.73 -2.69
CA PRO A 521 21.93 -13.14 -3.04
C PRO A 521 20.73 -13.64 -2.21
N ASP A 522 20.89 -14.67 -1.38
CA ASP A 522 19.80 -15.32 -0.64
C ASP A 522 19.29 -14.55 0.60
N HIS A 523 19.84 -13.37 0.85
CA HIS A 523 19.37 -12.44 1.87
C HIS A 523 17.92 -12.00 1.63
N ILE A 524 17.23 -11.57 2.69
CA ILE A 524 15.90 -10.95 2.58
C ILE A 524 16.01 -9.43 2.50
N SER A 525 16.87 -8.85 3.31
CA SER A 525 17.17 -7.42 3.26
C SER A 525 18.43 -7.10 4.05
N PHE A 526 19.06 -5.98 3.69
CA PHE A 526 20.09 -5.33 4.49
C PHE A 526 19.52 -4.37 5.53
N ASP A 527 18.34 -3.80 5.23
CA ASP A 527 17.67 -2.79 6.03
C ASP A 527 16.40 -3.37 6.66
N TRP A 528 16.31 -3.31 7.98
CA TRP A 528 15.20 -3.88 8.75
C TRP A 528 14.57 -2.84 9.67
N GLY A 529 13.37 -3.13 10.17
CA GLY A 529 12.72 -2.31 11.18
C GLY A 529 13.47 -2.32 12.51
N ASP A 530 13.01 -1.49 13.44
CA ASP A 530 13.64 -1.32 14.76
C ASP A 530 13.85 -2.65 15.51
N THR A 531 15.12 -3.02 15.69
CA THR A 531 15.55 -4.23 16.41
C THR A 531 15.51 -4.08 17.93
N GLN A 532 15.27 -2.89 18.46
CA GLN A 532 15.19 -2.67 19.90
C GLN A 532 13.86 -3.19 20.48
N ARG A 533 12.77 -3.17 19.70
CA ARG A 533 11.46 -3.69 20.13
C ARG A 533 11.51 -5.19 20.45
N ILE A 534 12.11 -6.00 19.57
CA ILE A 534 12.22 -7.44 19.80
C ILE A 534 13.09 -7.75 21.02
N ASN A 535 14.12 -6.94 21.32
CA ASN A 535 14.97 -7.15 22.51
C ASN A 535 14.21 -6.99 23.83
N ARG A 536 13.08 -6.27 23.85
CA ARG A 536 12.21 -6.19 25.04
C ARG A 536 11.60 -7.56 25.39
N TRP A 537 11.56 -8.50 24.45
CA TRP A 537 11.11 -9.87 24.66
C TRP A 537 12.11 -10.75 25.41
N GLN A 538 13.40 -10.40 25.40
CA GLN A 538 14.43 -11.16 26.14
C GLN A 538 14.34 -10.98 27.67
N ARG A 539 13.54 -10.02 28.13
CA ARG A 539 13.25 -9.76 29.55
C ARG A 539 11.95 -10.45 29.92
#